data_AF-A0A3D3BUI2-F1
#
_entry.id   AF-A0A3D3BUI2-F1
#
_cell.length_a   1.000
_cell.length_b   1.000
_cell.length_c   1.000
_cell.angle_alpha   90.00
_cell.angle_beta   90.00
_cell.angle_gamma   90.00
#
_symmetry.space_group_name_H-M   'P 1'
#
loop_
_entity.id
_entity.type
_entity.pdbx_description
1 polymer ?
#
loop_
_entity_poly.entity_id
_entity_poly.type
_entity_poly.pdbx_seq_one_letter_code
_entity_poly.pdbx_strand_id
1 'polypeptide(L)'
;MKKSLLTLIPFLTACAGEPPQNIGVQDGRLAACPDSPNCVSSFESDEEHGIQSIRANLRQVEQVLVGLDEANIVESSDGYLYAQFTSRIMRYVDDVEFLEDPSEGVTHVRSASRLGYSDLGANRSRIENIRNLISND
;
A
#
# COMPACT_ATOMS: atom_id res chain seq x y z
N MET A 1 22.14 -30.78 33.39
CA MET A 1 21.76 -31.09 31.99
C MET A 1 20.91 -29.93 31.47
N LYS A 2 21.49 -29.02 30.69
CA LYS A 2 20.76 -27.87 30.13
C LYS A 2 19.88 -28.39 28.99
N LYS A 3 18.57 -28.44 29.19
CA LYS A 3 17.61 -28.76 28.12
C LYS A 3 17.52 -27.54 27.21
N SER A 4 18.18 -27.60 26.06
CA SER A 4 18.01 -26.60 25.01
C SER A 4 16.62 -26.80 24.41
N LEU A 5 15.68 -25.93 24.76
CA LEU A 5 14.36 -25.91 24.15
C LEU A 5 14.53 -25.26 22.78
N LEU A 6 14.62 -26.06 21.72
CA LEU A 6 14.52 -25.57 20.35
C LEU A 6 13.07 -25.14 20.14
N THR A 7 12.78 -23.85 20.35
CA THR A 7 11.50 -23.26 19.98
C THR A 7 11.49 -23.15 18.46
N LEU A 8 10.75 -24.04 17.80
CA LEU A 8 10.44 -23.94 16.38
C LEU A 8 9.53 -22.73 16.20
N ILE A 9 10.08 -21.58 15.80
CA ILE A 9 9.27 -20.42 15.41
C ILE A 9 8.62 -20.79 14.07
N PRO A 10 7.29 -20.95 13.99
CA PRO A 10 6.65 -21.23 12.72
C PRO A 10 6.81 -19.98 11.84
N PHE A 11 7.49 -20.12 10.71
CA PHE A 11 7.55 -19.10 9.66
C PHE A 11 6.15 -18.95 9.06
N LEU A 12 5.36 -18.01 9.59
CA LEU A 12 4.03 -17.65 9.08
C LEU A 12 4.15 -16.72 7.86
N THR A 13 4.98 -17.06 6.87
CA THR A 13 5.19 -16.23 5.67
C THR A 13 4.21 -16.53 4.53
N ALA A 14 3.43 -17.62 4.62
CA ALA A 14 2.58 -18.08 3.52
C ALA A 14 1.46 -17.10 3.14
N CYS A 15 0.95 -16.31 4.09
CA CYS A 15 -0.13 -15.34 3.83
C CYS A 15 0.39 -13.97 3.39
N ALA A 16 1.71 -13.73 3.41
CA ALA A 16 2.27 -12.46 2.97
C ALA A 16 2.32 -12.35 1.45
N GLY A 17 2.50 -13.46 0.72
CA GLY A 17 2.75 -13.44 -0.72
C GLY A 17 4.13 -12.92 -1.10
N GLU A 18 4.55 -13.20 -2.32
CA GLU A 18 5.80 -12.69 -2.86
C GLU A 18 5.67 -11.20 -3.18
N PRO A 19 6.70 -10.38 -2.90
CA PRO A 19 6.72 -8.99 -3.35
C PRO A 19 6.55 -8.91 -4.88
N PRO A 20 5.66 -8.04 -5.38
CA PRO A 20 5.46 -7.86 -6.82
C PRO A 20 6.73 -7.34 -7.50
N GLN A 21 7.00 -7.84 -8.70
CA GLN A 21 8.18 -7.45 -9.49
C GLN A 21 7.96 -6.17 -10.32
N ASN A 22 6.72 -5.69 -10.40
CA ASN A 22 6.30 -4.54 -11.19
C ASN A 22 6.03 -3.28 -10.35
N ILE A 23 6.60 -3.20 -9.15
CA ILE A 23 6.58 -1.98 -8.31
C ILE A 23 7.54 -0.94 -8.88
N GLY A 24 7.22 0.33 -8.64
CA GLY A 24 7.99 1.48 -9.09
C GLY A 24 7.29 2.24 -10.22
N VAL A 25 7.83 3.41 -10.51
CA VAL A 25 7.32 4.28 -11.58
C VAL A 25 7.75 3.75 -12.95
N GLN A 26 6.76 3.49 -13.81
CA GLN A 26 6.95 3.04 -15.20
C GLN A 26 6.28 4.05 -16.12
N ASP A 27 7.05 4.66 -17.02
CA ASP A 27 6.57 5.70 -17.96
C ASP A 27 5.80 6.84 -17.27
N GLY A 28 6.27 7.26 -16.09
CA GLY A 28 5.65 8.33 -15.29
C GLY A 28 4.34 7.93 -14.59
N ARG A 29 4.04 6.63 -14.50
CA ARG A 29 2.81 6.11 -13.89
C ARG A 29 3.13 4.98 -12.90
N LEU A 30 2.17 4.70 -12.02
CA LEU A 30 2.19 3.49 -11.20
C LEU A 30 1.69 2.31 -12.02
N ALA A 31 2.02 1.08 -11.58
CA ALA A 31 1.56 -0.13 -12.23
C ALA A 31 0.03 -0.18 -12.38
N ALA A 32 -0.46 -0.81 -13.44
CA ALA A 32 -1.89 -1.06 -13.60
C ALA A 32 -2.42 -2.00 -12.50
N CYS A 33 -3.72 -1.89 -12.19
CA CYS A 33 -4.36 -2.92 -11.40
C CYS A 33 -4.51 -4.22 -12.22
N PRO A 34 -4.34 -5.40 -11.60
CA PRO A 34 -4.74 -6.66 -12.23
C PRO A 34 -6.28 -6.72 -12.33
N ASP A 35 -6.80 -7.67 -13.13
CA ASP A 35 -8.26 -7.90 -13.29
C ASP A 35 -8.98 -8.30 -11.98
N SER A 36 -8.26 -8.60 -10.90
CA SER A 36 -8.86 -9.00 -9.62
C SER A 36 -9.27 -7.77 -8.80
N PRO A 37 -10.41 -7.80 -8.10
CA PRO A 37 -11.01 -6.63 -7.42
C PRO A 37 -10.25 -6.12 -6.19
N ASN A 38 -9.11 -6.72 -5.86
CA ASN A 38 -8.29 -6.44 -4.69
C ASN A 38 -7.18 -5.41 -4.96
N CYS A 39 -7.44 -4.46 -5.87
CA CYS A 39 -6.55 -3.37 -6.23
C CYS A 39 -7.34 -2.11 -6.56
N VAL A 40 -6.85 -0.95 -6.09
CA VAL A 40 -7.32 0.36 -6.53
C VAL A 40 -6.15 1.25 -6.95
N SER A 41 -6.38 2.12 -7.92
CA SER A 41 -5.38 3.05 -8.44
C SER A 41 -6.01 4.34 -8.97
N SER A 42 -5.31 5.45 -8.75
CA SER A 42 -5.71 6.77 -9.29
C SER A 42 -5.45 6.96 -10.78
N PHE A 43 -4.82 5.97 -11.40
CA PHE A 43 -4.62 5.90 -12.83
C PHE A 43 -5.70 5.09 -13.56
N GLU A 44 -6.58 4.43 -12.82
CA GLU A 44 -7.71 3.65 -13.36
C GLU A 44 -8.99 4.51 -13.36
N SER A 45 -9.92 4.20 -14.27
CA SER A 45 -11.14 5.00 -14.47
C SER A 45 -12.45 4.22 -14.29
N ASP A 46 -12.38 2.90 -14.14
CA ASP A 46 -13.54 2.07 -13.86
C ASP A 46 -13.94 2.12 -12.37
N GLU A 47 -15.16 1.68 -12.07
CA GLU A 47 -15.73 1.73 -10.71
C GLU A 47 -15.02 0.79 -9.72
N GLU A 48 -14.48 -0.33 -10.21
CA GLU A 48 -13.88 -1.37 -9.38
C GLU A 48 -12.50 -0.91 -8.89
N HIS A 49 -11.63 -0.48 -9.80
CA HIS A 49 -10.25 -0.10 -9.51
C HIS A 49 -10.02 1.40 -9.32
N GLY A 50 -10.85 2.27 -9.90
CA GLY A 50 -10.64 3.71 -9.86
C GLY A 50 -10.73 4.29 -8.45
N ILE A 51 -9.74 5.08 -8.03
CA ILE A 51 -9.78 5.85 -6.77
C ILE A 51 -9.18 7.24 -6.96
N GLN A 52 -9.67 8.25 -6.25
CA GLN A 52 -9.11 9.60 -6.41
C GLN A 52 -7.68 9.70 -5.86
N SER A 53 -6.86 10.51 -6.52
CA SER A 53 -5.57 10.96 -5.98
C SER A 53 -5.77 11.71 -4.65
N ILE A 54 -4.69 11.85 -3.89
CA ILE A 54 -4.69 12.56 -2.62
C ILE A 54 -4.22 13.99 -2.88
N ARG A 55 -4.99 15.00 -2.43
CA ARG A 55 -4.57 16.41 -2.51
C ARG A 55 -3.56 16.75 -1.41
N ALA A 56 -2.33 16.29 -1.59
CA ALA A 56 -1.23 16.47 -0.65
C ALA A 56 0.11 16.25 -1.36
N ASN A 57 1.18 16.82 -0.81
CA ASN A 57 2.53 16.46 -1.20
C ASN A 57 2.96 15.13 -0.54
N LEU A 58 4.03 14.53 -1.05
CA LEU A 58 4.49 13.22 -0.57
C LEU A 58 4.91 13.25 0.90
N ARG A 59 5.45 14.38 1.37
CA ARG A 59 5.88 14.55 2.77
C ARG A 59 4.70 14.46 3.74
N GLN A 60 3.54 15.05 3.40
CA GLN A 60 2.33 14.93 4.21
C GLN A 60 1.81 13.49 4.25
N VAL A 61 1.87 12.79 3.11
CA VAL A 61 1.54 11.36 3.05
C VAL A 61 2.48 10.56 3.97
N GLU A 62 3.79 10.75 3.83
CA GLU A 62 4.80 10.07 4.65
C GLU A 62 4.59 10.29 6.15
N GLN A 63 4.29 11.53 6.57
CA GLN A 63 3.97 11.85 7.97
C GLN A 63 2.79 11.06 8.51
N VAL A 64 1.71 10.94 7.74
CA VAL A 64 0.55 10.12 8.12
C VAL A 64 0.92 8.65 8.20
N LEU A 65 1.68 8.13 7.24
CA LEU A 65 2.08 6.73 7.21
C LEU A 65 2.93 6.32 8.42
N VAL A 66 3.83 7.18 8.89
CA VAL A 66 4.65 6.93 10.09
C VAL A 66 3.78 6.78 11.35
N GLY A 67 2.57 7.35 11.37
CA GLY A 67 1.62 7.20 12.47
C GLY A 67 0.74 5.95 12.42
N LEU A 68 0.82 5.13 11.37
CA LEU A 68 -0.02 3.96 11.19
C LEU A 68 0.73 2.67 11.57
N ASP A 69 0.28 2.00 12.63
CA ASP A 69 0.89 0.76 13.14
C ASP A 69 1.02 -0.36 12.08
N GLU A 70 0.07 -0.42 11.14
CA GLU A 70 0.05 -1.42 10.08
C GLU A 70 0.91 -1.07 8.85
N ALA A 71 1.45 0.15 8.76
CA ALA A 71 2.23 0.61 7.62
C ALA A 71 3.73 0.42 7.86
N ASN A 72 4.42 -0.09 6.85
CA ASN A 72 5.88 -0.20 6.81
C ASN A 72 6.40 0.45 5.53
N ILE A 73 7.07 1.59 5.65
CA ILE A 73 7.70 2.27 4.50
C ILE A 73 8.93 1.46 4.08
N VAL A 74 8.93 1.00 2.83
CA VAL A 74 10.01 0.18 2.26
C VAL A 74 10.97 1.03 1.44
N GLU A 75 10.43 2.01 0.72
CA GLU A 75 11.20 2.96 -0.08
C GLU A 75 10.58 4.35 0.02
N SER A 76 11.44 5.36 0.15
CA SER A 76 11.07 6.78 0.10
C SER A 76 12.18 7.48 -0.68
N SER A 77 11.83 8.04 -1.84
CA SER A 77 12.73 8.75 -2.74
C SER A 77 12.04 10.00 -3.29
N ASP A 78 12.78 10.84 -4.03
CA ASP A 78 12.24 12.13 -4.51
C ASP A 78 11.02 11.91 -5.43
N GLY A 79 9.83 12.19 -4.89
CA GLY A 79 8.54 12.08 -5.60
C GLY A 79 7.91 10.68 -5.60
N TYR A 80 8.51 9.68 -4.96
CA TYR A 80 7.96 8.32 -4.88
C TYR A 80 8.08 7.72 -3.48
N LEU A 81 7.02 7.04 -3.04
CA LEU A 81 7.01 6.30 -1.78
C LEU A 81 6.34 4.95 -1.98
N TYR A 82 6.97 3.90 -1.47
CA TYR A 82 6.42 2.55 -1.42
C TYR A 82 6.32 2.07 0.02
N ALA A 83 5.13 1.64 0.41
CA ALA A 83 4.82 1.08 1.72
C ALA A 83 4.11 -0.26 1.61
N GLN A 84 4.31 -1.11 2.62
CA GLN A 84 3.60 -2.36 2.82
C GLN A 84 2.63 -2.21 3.98
N PHE A 85 1.39 -2.64 3.79
CA PHE A 85 0.36 -2.66 4.83
C PHE A 85 0.05 -4.10 5.22
N THR A 86 0.15 -4.42 6.52
CA THR A 86 -0.14 -5.77 7.01
C THR A 86 -1.43 -5.83 7.82
N SER A 87 -2.40 -6.63 7.36
CA SER A 87 -3.65 -6.84 8.12
C SER A 87 -3.39 -7.52 9.47
N ARG A 88 -4.09 -7.05 10.52
CA ARG A 88 -3.83 -7.47 11.91
C ARG A 88 -4.15 -8.94 12.20
N ILE A 89 -5.23 -9.45 11.60
CA ILE A 89 -5.75 -10.80 11.88
C ILE A 89 -5.14 -11.82 10.90
N MET A 90 -5.34 -11.58 9.60
CA MET A 90 -4.99 -12.55 8.56
C MET A 90 -3.55 -12.43 8.06
N ARG A 91 -2.84 -11.35 8.43
CA ARG A 91 -1.46 -11.08 8.01
C ARG A 91 -1.26 -10.98 6.49
N TYR A 92 -2.33 -10.72 5.73
CA TYR A 92 -2.22 -10.30 4.33
C TYR A 92 -1.42 -9.01 4.23
N VAL A 93 -0.55 -8.97 3.22
CA VAL A 93 0.28 -7.82 2.90
C VAL A 93 -0.24 -7.20 1.61
N ASP A 94 -0.47 -5.90 1.69
CA ASP A 94 -0.85 -5.07 0.56
C ASP A 94 0.30 -4.11 0.25
N ASP A 95 0.58 -3.95 -1.04
CA ASP A 95 1.59 -3.03 -1.55
C ASP A 95 0.93 -1.71 -1.93
N VAL A 96 1.44 -0.61 -1.38
CA VAL A 96 0.89 0.73 -1.57
C VAL A 96 1.97 1.66 -2.09
N GLU A 97 1.73 2.24 -3.26
CA GLU A 97 2.65 3.13 -3.95
C GLU A 97 2.05 4.52 -4.06
N PHE A 98 2.89 5.53 -3.89
CA PHE A 98 2.55 6.93 -3.98
C PHE A 98 3.52 7.62 -4.94
N LEU A 99 2.98 8.43 -5.84
CA LEU A 99 3.73 9.19 -6.83
C LEU A 99 3.26 10.65 -6.80
N GLU A 100 4.14 11.55 -6.41
CA GLU A 100 3.82 12.97 -6.35
C GLU A 100 3.75 13.58 -7.75
N ASP A 101 2.69 14.37 -7.99
CA ASP A 101 2.60 15.30 -9.11
C ASP A 101 2.59 16.74 -8.56
N PRO A 102 3.75 17.40 -8.48
CA PRO A 102 3.86 18.76 -7.97
C PRO A 102 3.14 19.79 -8.84
N SER A 103 2.90 19.49 -10.12
CA SER A 103 2.28 20.43 -11.06
C SER A 103 0.77 20.55 -10.81
N GLU A 104 0.14 19.44 -10.42
CA GLU A 104 -1.27 19.38 -10.06
C GLU A 104 -1.50 19.50 -8.54
N GLY A 105 -0.43 19.45 -7.73
CA GLY A 105 -0.51 19.53 -6.27
C GLY A 105 -1.19 18.29 -5.66
N VAL A 106 -1.00 17.12 -6.27
CA VAL A 106 -1.60 15.86 -5.84
C VAL A 106 -0.54 14.77 -5.71
N THR A 107 -0.89 13.71 -4.98
CA THR A 107 -0.15 12.46 -4.96
C THR A 107 -1.04 11.36 -5.54
N HIS A 108 -0.61 10.80 -6.67
CA HIS A 108 -1.18 9.59 -7.25
C HIS A 108 -0.91 8.40 -6.34
N VAL A 109 -1.83 7.44 -6.35
CA VAL A 109 -1.77 6.29 -5.45
C VAL A 109 -2.21 5.01 -6.13
N ARG A 110 -1.63 3.90 -5.69
CA ARG A 110 -2.05 2.52 -5.95
C ARG A 110 -1.99 1.73 -4.66
N SER A 111 -3.00 0.90 -4.40
CA SER A 111 -3.04 -0.03 -3.25
C SER A 111 -3.53 -1.38 -3.72
N ALA A 112 -2.71 -2.43 -3.59
CA ALA A 112 -3.01 -3.75 -4.13
C ALA A 112 -2.61 -4.87 -3.17
N SER A 113 -3.46 -5.90 -3.07
CA SER A 113 -3.15 -7.07 -2.24
C SER A 113 -2.22 -8.04 -2.97
N ARG A 114 -1.26 -8.65 -2.27
CA ARG A 114 -0.37 -9.66 -2.88
C ARG A 114 -1.06 -10.99 -3.17
N LEU A 115 -2.04 -11.35 -2.34
CA LEU A 115 -2.73 -12.63 -2.38
C LEU A 115 -4.23 -12.44 -2.16
N GLY A 116 -4.99 -13.48 -2.54
CA GLY A 116 -6.45 -13.48 -2.47
C GLY A 116 -7.09 -12.87 -3.72
N TYR A 117 -8.36 -13.18 -3.93
CA TYR A 117 -9.13 -12.61 -5.04
C TYR A 117 -9.80 -11.29 -4.66
N SER A 118 -10.33 -11.22 -3.43
CA SER A 118 -10.99 -10.03 -2.90
C SER A 118 -10.36 -9.63 -1.57
N ASP A 119 -10.29 -8.33 -1.34
CA ASP A 119 -9.86 -7.67 -0.11
C ASP A 119 -11.04 -7.12 0.70
N LEU A 120 -12.28 -7.37 0.25
CA LEU A 120 -13.51 -6.80 0.80
C LEU A 120 -13.49 -5.26 0.87
N GLY A 121 -12.80 -4.62 -0.06
CA GLY A 121 -12.66 -3.16 -0.16
C GLY A 121 -11.57 -2.57 0.74
N ALA A 122 -10.73 -3.38 1.39
CA ALA A 122 -9.69 -2.91 2.31
C ALA A 122 -8.73 -1.91 1.65
N ASN A 123 -8.32 -2.12 0.40
CA ASN A 123 -7.43 -1.21 -0.33
C ASN A 123 -8.08 0.16 -0.55
N ARG A 124 -9.35 0.19 -0.94
CA ARG A 124 -10.11 1.44 -1.08
C ARG A 124 -10.24 2.14 0.28
N SER A 125 -10.71 1.44 1.30
CA SER A 125 -10.87 2.00 2.65
C SER A 125 -9.55 2.55 3.22
N ARG A 126 -8.42 1.92 2.93
CA ARG A 126 -7.09 2.39 3.35
C ARG A 126 -6.77 3.76 2.77
N ILE A 127 -6.91 3.93 1.46
CA ILE A 127 -6.60 5.20 0.80
C ILE A 127 -7.55 6.31 1.26
N GLU A 128 -8.83 6.00 1.43
CA GLU A 128 -9.81 6.93 2.01
C GLU A 128 -9.43 7.36 3.43
N ASN A 129 -8.98 6.42 4.27
CA ASN A 129 -8.50 6.71 5.62
C ASN A 129 -7.27 7.63 5.61
N ILE A 130 -6.27 7.33 4.76
CA ILE A 130 -5.08 8.17 4.61
C ILE A 130 -5.49 9.58 4.18
N ARG A 131 -6.40 9.71 3.20
CA ARG A 131 -6.90 11.02 2.73
C ARG A 131 -7.58 11.80 3.85
N ASN A 132 -8.37 11.12 4.68
CA ASN A 132 -9.03 11.75 5.83
C ASN A 132 -8.03 12.20 6.89
N LEU A 133 -7.01 11.39 7.20
CA LEU A 133 -5.98 11.75 8.18
C LEU A 133 -5.21 13.01 7.76
N ILE A 134 -4.84 13.11 6.48
CA ILE A 134 -4.17 14.30 5.93
C ILE A 134 -5.03 15.56 6.04
N SER A 135 -6.36 15.42 5.94
CA SER A 135 -7.28 16.56 5.98
C SER A 135 -7.54 17.08 7.41
N ASN A 136 -7.13 16.33 8.43
CA ASN A 136 -7.32 16.65 9.84
C ASN A 136 -6.02 17.14 10.54
N ASP A 137 -4.90 17.18 9.81
CA ASP A 137 -3.62 17.77 10.23
C ASP A 137 -3.47 19.22 9.73
#